data_AF-A0A7W9LAV2-F1
#
_entry.id   AF-A0A7W9LAV2-F1
#
_cell.length_a   1.000
_cell.length_b   1.000
_cell.length_c   1.000
_cell.angle_alpha   90.00
_cell.angle_beta   90.00
_cell.angle_gamma   90.00
#
_symmetry.space_group_name_H-M   'P 1'
#
loop_
_entity.id
_entity.type
_entity.pdbx_description
1 polymer ?
#
loop_
_entity_poly.entity_id
_entity_poly.type
_entity_poly.pdbx_seq_one_letter_code
_entity_poly.pdbx_strand_id
1 'polypeptide(L)' 'MTKITQNHEDLARVVRRSSFLVDGTPVGKRPHDEVVLADGATVEVLPPFAGG' A
#
# COMPACT_ATOMS: atom_id res chain seq x y z
N MET A 1 11.16 8.59 -0.23
CA MET A 1 11.42 7.33 -0.96
C MET A 1 11.10 6.20 0.01
N THR A 2 10.05 5.41 -0.23
CA THR A 2 9.52 4.44 0.75
C THR A 2 10.42 3.21 0.77
N LYS A 3 10.73 2.65 1.96
CA LYS A 3 11.68 1.54 2.15
C LYS A 3 11.50 0.40 1.14
N ILE A 4 10.26 -0.02 0.89
CA ILE A 4 9.92 -1.14 -0.01
C ILE A 4 10.19 -0.86 -1.50
N THR A 5 10.37 0.41 -1.89
CA THR A 5 10.61 0.84 -3.28
C THR A 5 12.05 1.26 -3.53
N GLN A 6 12.91 1.18 -2.53
CA GLN A 6 14.31 1.59 -2.66
C GLN A 6 14.98 0.72 -3.74
N ASN A 7 15.60 1.36 -4.73
CA ASN A 7 16.20 0.72 -5.91
C ASN A 7 15.22 -0.01 -6.86
N HIS A 8 13.91 0.16 -6.69
CA HIS A 8 12.89 -0.44 -7.54
C HIS A 8 11.96 0.63 -8.10
N GLU A 9 12.39 1.31 -9.17
CA GLU A 9 11.67 2.43 -9.76
C GLU A 9 10.29 2.05 -10.32
N ASP A 10 10.17 0.88 -10.97
CA ASP A 10 8.90 0.39 -11.49
C ASP A 10 7.93 0.02 -10.37
N LEU A 11 8.44 -0.60 -9.30
CA LEU A 11 7.64 -0.85 -8.10
C LEU A 11 7.15 0.47 -7.50
N ALA A 12 8.00 1.50 -7.44
CA ALA A 12 7.60 2.83 -6.99
C ALA A 12 6.47 3.43 -7.84
N ARG A 13 6.48 3.19 -9.16
CA ARG A 13 5.41 3.64 -10.06
C ARG A 13 4.09 2.92 -9.78
N VAL A 14 4.13 1.62 -9.53
CA VAL A 14 2.93 0.82 -9.22
C VAL A 14 2.37 1.16 -7.84
N VAL A 15 3.21 1.15 -6.80
CA VAL A 15 2.81 1.42 -5.40
C VAL A 15 2.13 2.78 -5.26
N ARG A 16 2.54 3.81 -6.04
CA ARG A 16 1.90 5.13 -6.05
C ARG A 16 0.44 5.14 -6.51
N ARG A 17 0.00 4.12 -7.25
CA ARG A 17 -1.36 4.02 -7.79
C ARG A 17 -2.20 2.95 -7.10
N SER A 18 -1.61 2.17 -6.20
CA SER A 18 -2.27 1.07 -5.52
C SER A 18 -3.19 1.56 -4.39
N SER A 19 -4.20 0.75 -4.10
CA SER A 19 -4.98 0.80 -2.86
C SER A 19 -4.32 -0.08 -1.79
N PHE A 20 -4.55 0.23 -0.52
CA PHE A 20 -3.93 -0.48 0.60
C PHE A 20 -4.97 -1.02 1.59
N LEU A 21 -4.73 -2.23 2.08
CA LEU A 21 -5.47 -2.83 3.19
C LEU A 21 -4.47 -3.16 4.30
N VAL A 22 -4.96 -3.09 5.55
CA VAL A 22 -4.26 -3.60 6.72
C VAL A 22 -5.12 -4.70 7.30
N ASP A 23 -4.59 -5.92 7.35
CA ASP A 23 -5.29 -7.12 7.82
C ASP A 23 -6.68 -7.26 7.17
N GLY A 24 -6.76 -7.12 5.84
CA GLY A 24 -8.01 -7.19 5.08
C GLY A 24 -8.93 -5.95 5.18
N THR A 25 -8.58 -4.94 5.97
CA THR A 25 -9.40 -3.73 6.15
C THR A 25 -8.88 -2.58 5.29
N PRO A 26 -9.69 -1.97 4.40
CA PRO A 26 -9.27 -0.83 3.60
C PRO A 26 -8.82 0.36 4.47
N VAL A 27 -7.67 0.96 4.15
CA VAL A 27 -7.20 2.17 4.86
C VAL A 27 -8.10 3.38 4.56
N GLY A 28 -8.79 3.37 3.42
CA GLY A 28 -9.73 4.42 3.02
C GLY A 28 -9.01 5.72 2.64
N LYS A 29 -9.65 6.88 2.89
CA LYS A 29 -9.09 8.22 2.63
C LYS A 29 -8.34 8.81 3.83
N ARG A 30 -8.13 8.03 4.90
CA ARG A 30 -7.42 8.48 6.09
C ARG A 30 -5.99 8.89 5.71
N PRO A 31 -5.43 9.93 6.35
CA PRO A 31 -4.01 10.22 6.24
C PRO A 31 -3.20 8.96 6.57
N HIS A 32 -2.22 8.62 5.73
CA HIS A 32 -1.46 7.37 5.89
C HIS A 32 -0.62 7.33 7.17
N ASP A 33 -0.28 8.49 7.72
CA ASP A 33 0.40 8.69 9.00
C ASP A 33 -0.50 8.40 10.22
N GLU A 34 -1.82 8.37 10.04
CA GLU A 34 -2.78 7.98 11.07
C GLU A 34 -3.11 6.48 11.05
N VAL A 35 -2.57 5.72 10.09
CA VAL A 35 -2.79 4.27 9.99
C VAL A 35 -1.88 3.54 10.97
N VAL A 36 -2.47 3.04 12.06
CA VAL A 36 -1.76 2.22 13.05
C VAL A 36 -1.55 0.81 12.51
N LEU A 37 -0.31 0.34 12.56
CA LEU A 37 0.06 -1.05 12.28
C LEU A 37 0.37 -1.75 13.60
N ALA A 38 -0.37 -2.81 13.90
CA ALA A 38 -0.02 -3.69 15.01
C ALA A 38 1.24 -4.50 14.69
N ASP A 39 1.89 -5.04 15.72
CA ASP A 39 2.98 -5.98 15.50
C ASP A 39 2.49 -7.21 14.73
N GLY A 40 3.22 -7.61 13.70
CA GLY A 40 2.82 -8.70 12.79
C GLY A 40 1.69 -8.38 11.81
N ALA A 41 1.20 -7.14 11.73
CA ALA A 41 0.16 -6.75 10.78
C ALA A 41 0.60 -6.96 9.32
N THR A 42 -0.35 -7.35 8.47
CA THR A 42 -0.14 -7.54 7.03
C THR A 42 -0.63 -6.32 6.26
N VAL A 43 0.24 -5.76 5.41
CA VAL A 43 -0.12 -4.68 4.48
C VAL A 43 -0.26 -5.25 3.09
N GLU A 44 -1.48 -5.20 2.56
CA GLU A 44 -1.78 -5.65 1.21
C GLU A 44 -1.74 -4.46 0.24
N VAL A 45 -1.06 -4.65 -0.88
CA VAL A 45 -0.88 -3.63 -1.92
C VAL A 45 -1.63 -4.08 -3.15
N LEU A 46 -2.72 -3.40 -3.49
CA LEU A 46 -3.60 -3.75 -4.61
C LEU A 46 -3.45 -2.70 -5.72
N PRO A 47 -2.69 -2.98 -6.79
CA PRO A 47 -2.64 -2.12 -7.96
C PRO A 47 -4.05 -1.91 -8.53
N PRO A 48 -4.29 -0.80 -9.24
CA PRO A 48 -5.56 -0.61 -9.92
C PRO A 48 -5.72 -1.75 -10.93
N PHE A 49 -6.62 -2.68 -10.62
CA PHE A 49 -6.95 -3.77 -11.52
C PHE A 49 -7.57 -3.16 -12.78
N ALA A 50 -6.98 -3.42 -13.94
CA ALA A 50 -7.71 -3.39 -15.19
C ALA A 50 -8.56 -4.66 -15.22
N GLY A 51 -9.68 -4.66 -14.50
CA GLY A 51 -10.64 -5.75 -14.55
C GLY A 51 -11.01 -6.00 -16.01
N GLY A 52 -10.76 -7.23 -16.49
CA GLY A 52 -11.30 -7.75 -17.74
C GLY A 52 -12.74 -8.20 -17.55
#